data_AF-A0A842UTT7-F1
#
_entry.id   AF-A0A842UTT7-F1
#
_cell.length_a   1.000
_cell.length_b   1.000
_cell.length_c   1.000
_cell.angle_alpha   90.00
_cell.angle_beta   90.00
_cell.angle_gamma   90.00
#
_symmetry.space_group_name_H-M   'P 1'
#
loop_
_entity.id
_entity.type
_entity.pdbx_description
1 polymer ?
#
loop_
_entity_poly.entity_id
_entity_poly.type
_entity_poly.pdbx_seq_one_letter_code
_entity_poly.pdbx_strand_id
1 'polypeptide(L)'
;MQKFNFSYDTENDDLFLFNPKSKSKGSVEIGDLILDYNNKKEFVGLQIMNASKIIKDMLSKEDAASVRDVLNNLEECRVDIKPKNNLLIIKVYLNSKAKEIAPVISVPSIQESSPALACA
;
A
#
# COMPACT_ATOMS: atom_id res chain seq x y z
N MET A 1 3.58 1.26 -12.58
CA MET A 1 2.68 0.19 -12.07
C MET A 1 3.32 -1.18 -12.22
N GLN A 2 3.42 -1.92 -11.12
CA GLN A 2 3.98 -3.28 -11.05
C GLN A 2 2.91 -4.24 -10.52
N LYS A 3 2.87 -5.48 -11.03
CA LYS A 3 1.98 -6.52 -10.51
C LYS A 3 2.53 -7.07 -9.19
N PHE A 4 1.68 -7.10 -8.17
CA PHE A 4 1.98 -7.69 -6.87
C PHE A 4 1.15 -8.97 -6.71
N ASN A 5 1.73 -9.94 -6.02
CA ASN A 5 0.96 -11.05 -5.48
C ASN A 5 0.26 -10.56 -4.22
N PHE A 6 -0.85 -11.22 -3.87
CA PHE A 6 -1.65 -10.85 -2.72
C PHE A 6 -2.19 -12.07 -1.99
N SER A 7 -2.54 -11.88 -0.73
CA SER A 7 -3.31 -12.79 0.10
C SER A 7 -4.20 -11.94 0.98
N TYR A 8 -5.49 -12.26 1.01
CA TYR A 8 -6.45 -11.60 1.90
C TYR A 8 -7.06 -12.65 2.83
N ASP A 9 -6.91 -12.43 4.13
CA ASP A 9 -7.52 -13.24 5.17
C ASP A 9 -8.84 -12.58 5.58
N THR A 10 -9.95 -13.25 5.24
CA THR A 10 -11.29 -12.76 5.55
C THR A 10 -11.65 -12.87 7.03
N GLU A 11 -11.09 -13.83 7.76
CA GLU A 11 -11.37 -14.00 9.19
C GLU A 11 -10.68 -12.91 10.02
N ASN A 12 -9.45 -12.57 9.65
CA ASN A 12 -8.64 -11.56 10.36
C ASN A 12 -8.72 -10.16 9.74
N ASP A 13 -9.40 -9.98 8.60
CA ASP A 13 -9.46 -8.73 7.82
C ASP A 13 -8.04 -8.18 7.53
N ASP A 14 -7.16 -9.04 7.05
CA ASP A 14 -5.75 -8.74 6.82
C ASP A 14 -5.39 -8.91 5.35
N LEU A 15 -4.89 -7.85 4.73
CA LEU A 15 -4.47 -7.83 3.33
C LEU A 15 -2.95 -7.75 3.25
N PHE A 16 -2.33 -8.79 2.69
CA PHE A 16 -0.91 -8.82 2.39
C PHE A 16 -0.65 -8.73 0.89
N LEU A 17 0.21 -7.79 0.49
CA LEU A 17 0.67 -7.56 -0.89
C LEU A 17 2.18 -7.68 -0.94
N PHE A 18 2.72 -8.40 -1.92
CA PHE A 18 4.18 -8.54 -2.06
C PHE A 18 4.64 -8.63 -3.51
N ASN A 19 5.81 -8.08 -3.78
CA ASN A 19 6.46 -8.15 -5.08
C ASN A 19 7.02 -9.57 -5.31
N PRO A 20 6.55 -10.33 -6.32
CA PRO A 20 7.02 -11.71 -6.53
C PRO A 20 8.50 -11.80 -6.94
N LYS A 21 9.12 -10.69 -7.37
CA LYS A 21 10.50 -10.63 -7.87
C LYS A 21 11.50 -10.15 -6.82
N SER A 22 11.06 -9.75 -5.64
CA SER A 22 11.93 -9.19 -4.61
C SER A 22 11.55 -9.70 -3.22
N LYS A 23 12.51 -9.81 -2.31
CA LYS A 23 12.28 -10.30 -0.94
C LYS A 23 12.41 -9.14 0.05
N SER A 24 11.52 -9.13 1.05
CA SER A 24 11.65 -8.24 2.21
C SER A 24 12.92 -8.57 3.00
N LYS A 25 13.52 -7.51 3.55
CA LYS A 25 14.73 -7.53 4.38
C LYS A 25 14.59 -6.69 5.65
N GLY A 26 13.57 -5.86 5.72
CA GLY A 26 13.18 -5.10 6.90
C GLY A 26 11.84 -4.43 6.64
N SER A 27 11.15 -4.08 7.72
CA SER A 27 9.82 -3.48 7.68
C SER A 27 9.78 -2.17 8.45
N VAL A 28 8.82 -1.33 8.11
CA VAL A 28 8.41 -0.15 8.90
C VAL A 28 6.95 -0.31 9.26
N GLU A 29 6.65 -0.25 10.54
CA GLU A 29 5.29 -0.39 11.08
C GLU A 29 4.72 1.01 11.40
N ILE A 30 3.55 1.31 10.86
CA ILE A 30 2.84 2.59 11.05
C ILE A 30 1.38 2.28 11.36
N GLY A 31 1.08 2.09 12.64
CA GLY A 31 -0.25 1.66 13.08
C GLY A 31 -0.60 0.31 12.47
N ASP A 32 -1.71 0.25 11.75
CA ASP A 32 -2.21 -0.96 11.09
C ASP A 32 -1.56 -1.24 9.72
N LEU A 33 -0.51 -0.50 9.36
CA LEU A 33 0.23 -0.67 8.10
C LEU A 33 1.65 -1.17 8.35
N ILE A 34 2.06 -2.22 7.64
CA ILE A 34 3.45 -2.69 7.63
C ILE A 34 3.99 -2.56 6.22
N LEU A 35 5.05 -1.76 6.04
CA LEU A 35 5.71 -1.55 4.75
C LEU A 35 7.03 -2.30 4.71
N ASP A 36 7.17 -3.20 3.75
CA ASP A 36 8.36 -4.02 3.56
C ASP A 36 9.34 -3.39 2.57
N TYR A 37 10.62 -3.44 2.91
CA TYR A 37 11.72 -2.93 2.10
C TYR A 37 12.79 -3.99 1.88
N ASN A 38 13.43 -3.93 0.70
CA ASN A 38 14.58 -4.79 0.39
C ASN A 38 15.91 -4.15 0.82
N ASN A 39 17.03 -4.83 0.57
CA ASN A 39 18.38 -4.33 0.88
C ASN A 39 18.75 -3.00 0.19
N LYS A 40 18.06 -2.63 -0.89
CA LYS A 40 18.23 -1.36 -1.60
C LYS A 40 17.31 -0.26 -1.07
N LYS A 41 16.57 -0.51 0.01
CA LYS A 41 15.54 0.38 0.58
C LYS A 41 14.38 0.65 -0.40
N GLU A 42 14.15 -0.24 -1.36
CA GLU A 42 13.00 -0.17 -2.25
C GLU A 42 11.79 -0.83 -1.59
N PHE A 43 10.61 -0.24 -1.73
CA PHE A 43 9.36 -0.83 -1.26
C PHE A 43 9.04 -2.10 -2.06
N VAL A 44 8.76 -3.20 -1.36
CA VAL A 44 8.53 -4.52 -1.95
C VAL A 44 7.31 -5.24 -1.41
N GLY A 45 6.68 -4.74 -0.34
CA GLY A 45 5.49 -5.35 0.22
C GLY A 45 4.72 -4.42 1.15
N LEU A 46 3.46 -4.74 1.37
CA LEU A 46 2.54 -4.01 2.24
C LEU A 46 1.60 -5.00 2.92
N GLN A 47 1.48 -4.88 4.24
CA GLN A 47 0.40 -5.49 5.00
C GLN A 47 -0.53 -4.37 5.49
N ILE A 48 -1.83 -4.61 5.37
CA ILE A 48 -2.88 -3.75 5.91
C ILE A 48 -3.72 -4.58 6.86
N MET A 49 -3.54 -4.36 8.16
CA MET A 49 -4.41 -4.91 9.19
C MET A 49 -5.72 -4.11 9.21
N ASN A 50 -6.83 -4.76 9.57
CA ASN A 50 -8.17 -4.14 9.47
C ASN A 50 -8.43 -3.56 8.07
N ALA A 51 -8.03 -4.30 7.03
CA ALA A 51 -7.95 -3.85 5.65
C ALA A 51 -9.25 -3.21 5.16
N SER A 52 -10.39 -3.84 5.46
CA SER A 52 -11.70 -3.35 5.03
C SER A 52 -12.02 -1.97 5.60
N LYS A 53 -11.58 -1.67 6.82
CA LYS A 53 -11.77 -0.36 7.46
C LYS A 53 -10.77 0.66 6.91
N ILE A 54 -9.49 0.33 6.91
CA ILE A 54 -8.43 1.26 6.50
C ILE A 54 -8.61 1.68 5.04
N ILE A 55 -8.88 0.73 4.14
CA ILE A 55 -9.09 1.03 2.72
C ILE A 55 -10.36 1.86 2.52
N LYS A 56 -11.42 1.59 3.28
CA LYS A 56 -12.66 2.38 3.23
C LYS A 56 -12.43 3.83 3.61
N ASP A 57 -11.62 4.08 4.64
CA ASP A 57 -11.29 5.43 5.10
C ASP A 57 -10.39 6.20 4.10
N MET A 58 -9.69 5.49 3.21
CA MET A 58 -8.85 6.07 2.15
C MET A 58 -9.59 6.34 0.84
N LEU A 59 -10.85 5.95 0.71
CA LEU A 59 -11.62 6.02 -0.53
C LEU A 59 -12.72 7.09 -0.50
N SER A 60 -13.25 7.38 -1.69
CA SER A 60 -14.45 8.21 -1.82
C SER A 60 -15.67 7.51 -1.20
N LYS A 61 -16.70 8.28 -0.79
CA LYS A 61 -17.93 7.71 -0.21
C LYS A 61 -18.63 6.71 -1.13
N GLU A 62 -18.50 6.88 -2.44
CA GLU A 62 -19.12 6.01 -3.46
C GLU A 62 -18.42 4.65 -3.56
N ASP A 63 -17.12 4.59 -3.26
CA ASP A 63 -16.31 3.36 -3.31
C ASP A 63 -16.27 2.62 -1.97
N ALA A 64 -16.53 3.34 -0.88
CA ALA A 64 -16.50 2.86 0.49
C ALA A 64 -17.50 1.72 0.80
N ALA A 65 -18.63 1.65 0.08
CA ALA A 65 -19.66 0.63 0.31
C ALA A 65 -19.24 -0.77 -0.18
N SER A 66 -18.36 -0.83 -1.19
CA SER A 66 -17.99 -2.07 -1.90
C SER A 66 -16.66 -2.69 -1.45
N VAL A 67 -15.96 -2.11 -0.48
CA VAL A 67 -14.58 -2.51 -0.15
C VAL A 67 -14.46 -4.00 0.21
N ARG A 68 -15.34 -4.51 1.07
CA ARG A 68 -15.30 -5.93 1.46
C ARG A 68 -15.56 -6.87 0.29
N ASP A 69 -16.51 -6.52 -0.58
CA ASP A 69 -16.82 -7.32 -1.76
C ASP A 69 -15.63 -7.37 -2.72
N VAL A 70 -14.92 -6.24 -2.89
CA VAL A 70 -13.68 -6.21 -3.67
C VAL A 70 -12.61 -7.10 -3.03
N LEU A 71 -12.35 -6.97 -1.72
CA LEU A 71 -11.33 -7.74 -1.01
C LEU A 71 -11.59 -9.26 -1.07
N ASN A 72 -12.84 -9.68 -0.88
CA ASN A 72 -13.24 -11.09 -0.97
C ASN A 72 -13.14 -11.67 -2.39
N ASN A 73 -13.22 -10.83 -3.41
CA ASN A 73 -13.22 -11.23 -4.82
C ASN A 73 -12.03 -10.65 -5.60
N LEU A 74 -10.90 -10.43 -4.92
CA LEU A 74 -9.68 -9.93 -5.54
C LEU A 74 -9.16 -10.90 -6.60
N GLU A 75 -8.89 -10.38 -7.79
CA GLU A 75 -8.30 -11.15 -8.89
C GLU A 75 -6.89 -10.67 -9.21
N GLU A 76 -6.66 -9.36 -9.08
CA GLU A 76 -5.38 -8.75 -9.41
C GLU A 76 -5.09 -7.56 -8.51
N CYS A 77 -3.82 -7.45 -8.09
CA CYS A 77 -3.27 -6.30 -7.40
C CYS A 77 -2.13 -5.68 -8.21
N ARG A 78 -2.19 -4.36 -8.42
CA ARG A 78 -1.11 -3.59 -9.04
C ARG A 78 -0.73 -2.44 -8.12
N VAL A 79 0.56 -2.16 -7.99
CA VAL A 79 1.05 -1.07 -7.16
C VAL A 79 1.83 -0.08 -8.02
N ASP A 80 1.50 1.21 -7.88
CA ASP A 80 2.26 2.31 -8.43
C ASP A 80 3.01 3.02 -7.30
N ILE A 81 4.33 3.06 -7.42
CA ILE A 81 5.21 3.61 -6.39
C ILE A 81 5.88 4.83 -7.00
N LYS A 82 5.66 6.00 -6.40
CA LYS A 82 6.21 7.27 -6.87
C LYS A 82 6.89 8.01 -5.72
N PRO A 83 8.23 8.08 -5.69
CA PRO A 83 8.91 9.02 -4.82
C PRO A 83 8.62 10.45 -5.29
N LYS A 84 8.37 11.36 -4.34
CA LYS A 84 8.17 12.79 -4.58
C LYS A 84 8.76 13.56 -3.40
N ASN A 85 9.93 14.18 -3.60
CA ASN A 85 10.70 14.83 -2.53
C ASN A 85 10.90 13.85 -1.36
N ASN A 86 10.63 14.28 -0.12
CA ASN A 86 10.71 13.46 1.09
C ASN A 86 9.48 12.55 1.35
N LEU A 87 8.69 12.24 0.32
CA LEU A 87 7.52 11.37 0.41
C LEU A 87 7.61 10.21 -0.58
N LEU A 88 7.12 9.05 -0.14
CA LEU A 88 6.83 7.91 -1.00
C LEU A 88 5.32 7.78 -1.12
N ILE A 89 4.81 7.96 -2.35
CA ILE A 89 3.40 7.79 -2.67
C ILE A 89 3.20 6.40 -3.24
N ILE A 90 2.34 5.61 -2.60
CA ILE A 90 2.04 4.22 -2.94
C ILE A 90 0.55 4.17 -3.28
N LYS A 91 0.25 4.01 -4.57
CA LYS A 91 -1.13 3.82 -5.04
C LYS A 91 -1.35 2.35 -5.33
N VAL A 92 -2.24 1.73 -4.58
CA VAL A 92 -2.57 0.31 -4.69
C VAL A 92 -3.85 0.19 -5.48
N TYR A 93 -3.84 -0.57 -6.57
CA TYR A 93 -5.01 -0.85 -7.40
C TYR A 93 -5.44 -2.28 -7.10
N LEU A 94 -6.64 -2.39 -6.52
CA LEU A 94 -7.29 -3.63 -6.11
C LEU A 94 -8.41 -3.91 -7.10
N ASN A 95 -8.21 -4.90 -7.95
CA ASN A 95 -9.16 -5.23 -9.01
C ASN A 95 -9.91 -6.52 -8.68
N SER A 96 -11.24 -6.44 -8.77
CA SER A 96 -12.19 -7.55 -8.67
C SER A 96 -13.08 -7.58 -9.91
N LYS A 97 -13.77 -8.69 -10.18
CA LYS A 97 -14.69 -8.81 -11.33
C LYS A 97 -15.72 -7.68 -11.43
N ALA A 98 -16.15 -7.14 -10.29
CA ALA A 98 -17.20 -6.15 -10.21
C ALA A 98 -16.67 -4.72 -10.28
N LYS A 99 -15.50 -4.47 -9.69
CA LYS A 99 -15.01 -3.11 -9.45
C LYS A 99 -13.50 -3.06 -9.19
N GLU A 100 -12.90 -1.95 -9.57
CA GLU A 100 -11.55 -1.55 -9.18
C GLU A 100 -11.63 -0.44 -8.12
N ILE A 101 -10.85 -0.57 -7.04
CA ILE A 101 -10.64 0.50 -6.06
C ILE A 101 -9.14 0.80 -5.95
N ALA A 102 -8.79 2.06 -5.66
CA ALA A 102 -7.41 2.50 -5.70
C ALA A 102 -6.97 3.32 -4.46
N PRO A 103 -6.85 2.71 -3.27
CA PRO A 103 -6.36 3.42 -2.08
C PRO A 103 -4.94 3.99 -2.29
N VAL A 104 -4.69 5.15 -1.71
CA VAL A 104 -3.42 5.87 -1.79
C VAL A 104 -2.83 6.02 -0.39
N ILE A 105 -1.63 5.50 -0.21
CA ILE A 105 -0.84 5.63 1.02
C ILE A 105 0.33 6.57 0.72
N SER A 106 0.54 7.54 1.59
CA SER A 106 1.71 8.42 1.51
C SER A 106 2.51 8.29 2.80
N VAL A 107 3.76 7.85 2.68
CA VAL A 107 4.67 7.70 3.83
C VAL A 107 5.89 8.61 3.68
N PRO A 108 6.45 9.11 4.80
CA PRO A 108 7.73 9.80 4.76
C PRO A 108 8.84 8.90 4.19
N SER A 109 9.63 9.45 3.28
CA SER A 109 10.85 8.83 2.76
C SER A 109 11.89 9.94 2.62
N ILE A 110 12.57 10.25 3.72
CA ILE A 110 13.51 11.38 3.78
C ILE A 110 14.73 11.05 2.93
N GLN A 111 14.83 11.72 1.78
CA GLN A 111 15.92 11.58 0.80
C GLN A 111 16.72 12.87 0.65
N GLU A 112 16.06 14.01 0.86
CA GLU A 112 16.62 15.34 0.71
C GLU A 112 16.67 16.04 2.08
N SER A 113 17.68 16.91 2.24
CA SER A 113 17.78 17.75 3.43
C SER A 113 16.61 18.73 3.50
N SER A 114 16.20 19.07 4.72
CA SER A 114 15.18 20.10 4.91
C SER A 114 15.65 21.42 4.28
N PRO A 115 14.79 22.13 3.53
CA PRO A 115 15.11 23.46 3.04
C PRO A 115 15.49 24.43 4.16
N ALA A 116 14.97 24.22 5.38
CA ALA A 116 15.32 25.02 6.55
C ALA A 116 16.79 24.86 7.00
N LEU A 117 17.44 23.74 6.62
CA LEU A 117 18.87 23.51 6.87
C LEU A 117 19.77 24.09 5.76
N ALA A 118 19.21 24.48 4.61
CA ALA A 118 19.99 25.05 3.51
C ALA A 118 20.44 26.50 3.79
N CYS A 119 19.83 27.15 4.79
CA CYS A 119 20.15 28.52 5.21
C CYS A 119 20.89 28.59 6.56
N ALA A 120 21.26 27.44 7.14
CA ALA A 120 21.97 27.35 8.43
C ALA A 120 23.48 27.24 8.24
#